data_AF-A0A8C5MWZ5-F1
#
_entry.id   AF-A0A8C5MWZ5-F1
#
_cell.length_a   1.000
_cell.length_b   1.000
_cell.length_c   1.000
_cell.angle_alpha   90.00
_cell.angle_beta   90.00
_cell.angle_gamma   90.00
#
_symmetry.space_group_name_H-M   'P 1'
#
loop_
_entity.id
_entity.type
_entity.pdbx_description
1 polymer ?
#
loop_
_entity_poly.entity_id
_entity_poly.type
_entity_poly.pdbx_seq_one_letter_code
_entity_poly.pdbx_strand_id
1 'polypeptide(L)'
;MSEDEDERCWYKLEDHRVKLINIIDPNRITPYLRQCRVLNSDDEDQVFNDPSLVIRKRKVGVLLDILQKTGYKGYVAFLESLELYYPILFKKITGTEPKRVFSMIIDTAGESSLTQLLMNEMLKLQQIIQEERQNYKQLNQLLCEKEDRLRQMQVKDSELKKHQERVQKMKEERDHFNKDLKKCKDQNYELAMRFASQSEEKNSALMKNRDLQLEIDMLKHSLMKAEDDCKLERKQTLKLKNAIEKRPSQDVIYELQRENELLKAKIQELDNPLQRVSKDGMSEKTKLYIQTLEDERRKALEQYQDLVNNMFTLKMSLRQTEELRDKYMEAKEVLELQCTTLKKDSQMYKQRIDAILLQLEEVCMERNEAMATREQFHAQYSKSLLEKDAYRKQLRELGEKCDDLQIQLIRREGHLLALETKLNRLDTPTLSSDLDDVSSRSSQECTMKIWSDENQQPVIEVESEVGENSRETSDIKQNLLRPVRADPQYRGRRRINNSFEDNRRKRALRIKKGTHSEEESCTTETDTDGSP
;
A
#
# COMPACT_ATOMS: atom_id res chain seq x y z
N MET A 1 -78.39 45.83 79.62
CA MET A 1 -77.96 46.34 78.31
C MET A 1 -79.20 46.24 77.44
N SER A 2 -79.82 47.36 77.09
CA SER A 2 -81.03 47.35 76.26
C SER A 2 -80.64 47.02 74.82
N GLU A 3 -81.55 46.38 74.06
CA GLU A 3 -81.36 46.05 72.64
C GLU A 3 -80.90 47.28 71.82
N ASP A 4 -81.28 48.49 72.25
CA ASP A 4 -80.87 49.77 71.67
C ASP A 4 -79.36 50.07 71.73
N GLU A 5 -78.61 49.52 72.70
CA GLU A 5 -77.15 49.73 72.82
C GLU A 5 -76.35 48.82 71.89
N ASP A 6 -76.84 47.59 71.69
CA ASP A 6 -76.24 46.57 70.80
C ASP A 6 -76.36 47.00 69.33
N GLU A 7 -77.54 47.52 68.93
CA GLU A 7 -77.79 48.03 67.58
C GLU A 7 -76.90 49.23 67.24
N ARG A 8 -76.66 50.13 68.21
CA ARG A 8 -75.75 51.27 68.04
C ARG A 8 -74.29 50.87 67.83
N CYS A 9 -73.86 49.74 68.40
CA CYS A 9 -72.49 49.25 68.23
C CYS A 9 -72.27 48.71 66.81
N TRP A 10 -73.18 47.88 66.32
CA TRP A 10 -73.11 47.35 64.96
C TRP A 10 -73.29 48.43 63.87
N TYR A 11 -74.11 49.46 64.12
CA TYR A 11 -74.27 50.59 63.18
C TYR A 11 -72.91 51.26 62.84
N LYS A 12 -72.01 51.41 63.83
CA LYS A 12 -70.66 51.98 63.62
C LYS A 12 -69.77 51.09 62.74
N LEU A 13 -69.93 49.76 62.81
CA LEU A 13 -69.22 48.82 61.92
C LEU A 13 -69.82 48.82 60.52
N GLU A 14 -71.13 49.01 60.43
CA GLU A 14 -71.86 49.04 59.16
C GLU A 14 -71.41 50.21 58.27
N ASP A 15 -71.13 51.37 58.86
CA ASP A 15 -70.49 52.52 58.18
C ASP A 15 -69.14 52.15 57.52
N HIS A 16 -68.48 51.09 58.00
CA HIS A 16 -67.20 50.60 57.52
C HIS A 16 -67.30 49.27 56.74
N ARG A 17 -68.51 48.75 56.50
CA ARG A 17 -68.77 47.42 55.93
C ARG A 17 -68.02 47.17 54.62
N VAL A 18 -68.03 48.14 53.70
CA VAL A 18 -67.33 48.01 52.41
C VAL A 18 -65.82 47.81 52.60
N LYS A 19 -65.21 48.51 53.57
CA LYS A 19 -63.78 48.37 53.87
C LYS A 19 -63.48 47.02 54.52
N LEU A 20 -64.32 46.60 55.48
CA LEU A 20 -64.21 45.30 56.15
C LEU A 20 -64.25 44.15 55.14
N ILE A 21 -65.28 44.12 54.31
CA ILE A 21 -65.48 43.11 53.27
C ILE A 21 -64.32 43.10 52.26
N ASN A 22 -63.76 44.26 51.93
CA ASN A 22 -62.66 44.34 50.96
C ASN A 22 -61.32 43.82 51.50
N ILE A 23 -61.08 43.86 52.81
CA ILE A 23 -59.73 43.61 53.37
C ILE A 23 -59.63 42.26 54.09
N ILE A 24 -60.70 41.81 54.72
CA ILE A 24 -60.67 40.65 55.63
C ILE A 24 -60.65 39.33 54.88
N ASP A 25 -59.81 38.39 55.31
CA ASP A 25 -59.86 36.99 54.90
C ASP A 25 -60.58 36.19 55.99
N PRO A 26 -61.76 35.62 55.68
CA PRO A 26 -62.54 34.88 56.67
C PRO A 26 -61.72 33.75 57.29
N ASN A 27 -60.84 33.07 56.53
CA ASN A 27 -60.00 31.96 57.04
C ASN A 27 -59.13 32.34 58.24
N ARG A 28 -58.74 33.62 58.34
CA ARG A 28 -57.85 34.09 59.41
C ARG A 28 -58.61 34.38 60.71
N ILE A 29 -59.85 34.86 60.62
CA ILE A 29 -60.61 35.32 61.78
C ILE A 29 -61.63 34.28 62.28
N THR A 30 -62.16 33.41 61.41
CA THR A 30 -63.14 32.39 61.79
C THR A 30 -62.66 31.42 62.88
N PRO A 31 -61.37 30.98 62.93
CA PRO A 31 -60.93 30.10 64.01
C PRO A 31 -61.02 30.78 65.38
N TYR A 32 -60.73 32.08 65.44
CA TYR A 32 -60.84 32.89 66.66
C TYR A 32 -62.31 33.09 67.06
N LEU A 33 -63.17 33.45 66.11
CA LEU A 33 -64.61 33.65 66.35
C LEU A 33 -65.31 32.38 66.84
N ARG A 34 -64.89 31.21 66.33
CA ARG A 34 -65.34 29.90 66.83
C ARG A 34 -64.89 29.65 68.26
N GLN A 35 -63.64 29.98 68.59
CA GLN A 35 -63.12 29.85 69.97
C GLN A 35 -63.88 30.75 70.95
N CYS A 36 -64.29 31.95 70.51
CA CYS A 36 -65.15 32.86 71.27
C CYS A 36 -66.62 32.40 71.38
N ARG A 37 -67.02 31.29 70.74
CA ARG A 37 -68.40 30.77 70.69
C ARG A 37 -69.43 31.79 70.16
N VAL A 38 -69.00 32.70 69.28
CA VAL A 38 -69.89 33.62 68.53
C VAL A 38 -70.19 33.13 67.12
N LEU A 39 -69.54 32.04 66.70
CA LEU A 39 -69.71 31.38 65.42
C LEU A 39 -69.78 29.87 65.66
N ASN A 40 -70.86 29.21 65.24
CA ASN A 40 -71.02 27.76 65.39
C ASN A 40 -70.43 27.00 64.20
N SER A 41 -70.35 25.67 64.29
CA SER A 41 -69.86 24.83 63.18
C SER A 41 -70.72 24.99 61.91
N ASP A 42 -72.05 25.06 62.07
CA ASP A 42 -72.98 25.26 60.95
C ASP A 42 -72.80 26.63 60.29
N ASP A 43 -72.51 27.67 61.09
CA ASP A 43 -72.22 29.01 60.60
C ASP A 43 -70.87 29.06 59.86
N GLU A 44 -69.86 28.36 60.36
CA GLU A 44 -68.54 28.20 59.71
C GLU A 44 -68.68 27.48 58.37
N ASP A 45 -69.42 26.37 58.34
CA ASP A 45 -69.71 25.63 57.11
C ASP A 45 -70.51 26.46 56.11
N GLN A 46 -71.48 27.25 56.56
CA GLN A 46 -72.19 28.19 55.68
C GLN A 46 -71.22 29.20 55.04
N VAL A 47 -70.29 29.77 55.81
CA VAL A 47 -69.36 30.79 55.28
C VAL A 47 -68.36 30.18 54.29
N PHE A 48 -67.85 28.96 54.53
CA PHE A 48 -66.81 28.37 53.70
C PHE A 48 -67.31 27.47 52.58
N ASN A 49 -68.35 26.67 52.83
CA ASN A 49 -68.79 25.56 51.99
C ASN A 49 -70.10 25.86 51.22
N ASP A 50 -70.76 26.99 51.44
CA ASP A 50 -71.91 27.42 50.63
C ASP A 50 -71.48 27.72 49.18
N PRO A 51 -71.99 26.98 48.17
CA PRO A 51 -71.67 27.21 46.76
C PRO A 51 -72.06 28.60 46.24
N SER A 52 -72.99 29.29 46.90
CA SER A 52 -73.42 30.64 46.55
C SER A 52 -72.41 31.74 46.91
N LEU A 53 -71.47 31.43 47.82
CA LEU A 53 -70.47 32.36 48.35
C LEU A 53 -69.09 32.16 47.71
N VAL A 54 -69.02 32.12 46.37
CA VAL A 54 -67.77 31.90 45.62
C VAL A 54 -66.70 32.97 45.90
N ILE A 55 -67.10 34.22 46.11
CA ILE A 55 -66.19 35.35 46.26
C ILE A 55 -65.92 35.63 47.74
N ARG A 56 -64.65 35.77 48.13
CA ARG A 56 -64.21 36.14 49.51
C ARG A 56 -65.03 37.29 50.11
N LYS A 57 -65.30 38.34 49.32
CA LYS A 57 -66.09 39.49 49.76
C LYS A 57 -67.50 39.09 50.23
N ARG A 58 -68.17 38.20 49.51
CA ARG A 58 -69.51 37.71 49.89
C ARG A 58 -69.42 36.84 51.15
N LYS A 59 -68.37 36.00 51.29
CA LYS A 59 -68.10 35.23 52.50
C LYS A 59 -67.96 36.13 53.73
N VAL A 60 -67.20 37.23 53.63
CA VAL A 60 -67.06 38.20 54.73
C VAL A 60 -68.37 38.94 55.01
N GLY A 61 -69.14 39.29 53.97
CA GLY A 61 -70.45 39.92 54.15
C GLY A 61 -71.41 39.04 54.94
N VAL A 62 -71.54 37.76 54.56
CA VAL A 62 -72.37 36.79 55.29
C VAL A 62 -71.84 36.53 56.69
N LEU A 63 -70.52 36.44 56.86
CA LEU A 63 -69.90 36.30 58.19
C LEU A 63 -70.27 37.47 59.11
N LEU A 64 -70.25 38.71 58.61
CA LEU A 64 -70.67 39.89 59.36
C LEU A 64 -72.16 39.81 59.75
N ASP A 65 -73.01 39.36 58.82
CA ASP A 65 -74.45 39.24 59.06
C ASP A 65 -74.79 38.15 60.08
N ILE A 66 -74.01 37.06 60.11
CA ILE A 66 -74.11 36.02 61.13
C ILE A 66 -73.69 36.57 62.50
N LEU A 67 -72.54 37.25 62.57
CA LEU A 67 -72.03 37.81 63.83
C LEU A 67 -72.97 38.88 64.39
N GLN A 68 -73.62 39.68 63.54
CA GLN A 68 -74.60 40.67 63.96
C GLN A 68 -75.77 40.05 64.75
N LYS A 69 -76.22 38.84 64.36
CA LYS A 69 -77.29 38.11 65.08
C LYS A 69 -76.89 37.66 66.48
N THR A 70 -75.59 37.66 66.79
CA THR A 70 -75.07 37.29 68.13
C THR A 70 -74.94 38.49 69.07
N GLY A 71 -75.45 39.66 68.66
CA GLY A 71 -75.56 40.86 69.50
C GLY A 71 -74.21 41.47 69.88
N TYR A 72 -74.13 42.07 71.07
CA TYR A 72 -72.89 42.68 71.58
C TYR A 72 -71.71 41.70 71.67
N LYS A 73 -71.97 40.42 71.94
CA LYS A 73 -70.90 39.41 72.04
C LYS A 73 -70.19 39.21 70.70
N GLY A 74 -70.94 39.11 69.61
CA GLY A 74 -70.38 39.05 68.26
C GLY A 74 -69.59 40.29 67.90
N TYR A 75 -70.08 41.46 68.30
CA TYR A 75 -69.41 42.74 68.07
C TYR A 75 -68.02 42.78 68.71
N VAL A 76 -67.94 42.44 69.99
CA VAL A 76 -66.67 42.44 70.74
C VAL A 76 -65.72 41.37 70.20
N ALA A 77 -66.20 40.14 69.97
CA ALA A 77 -65.39 39.06 69.41
C ALA A 77 -64.84 39.39 68.02
N PHE A 78 -65.65 40.05 67.18
CA PHE A 78 -65.23 40.51 65.87
C PHE A 78 -64.15 41.58 65.97
N LEU A 79 -64.33 42.58 66.84
CA LEU A 79 -63.33 43.61 67.07
C LEU A 79 -62.00 43.03 67.59
N GLU A 80 -62.02 42.11 68.55
CA GLU A 80 -60.81 41.42 69.01
C GLU A 80 -60.13 40.63 67.89
N SER A 81 -60.90 39.96 67.02
CA SER A 81 -60.34 39.24 65.87
C SER A 81 -59.65 40.18 64.87
N LEU A 82 -60.18 41.39 64.68
CA LEU A 82 -59.56 42.44 63.87
C LEU A 82 -58.31 42.99 64.55
N GLU A 83 -58.34 43.16 65.86
CA GLU A 83 -57.21 43.61 66.65
C GLU A 83 -56.01 42.64 66.55
N LEU A 84 -56.30 41.34 66.54
CA LEU A 84 -55.32 40.26 66.39
C LEU A 84 -54.76 40.18 64.97
N TYR A 85 -55.62 40.02 63.96
CA TYR A 85 -55.20 39.66 62.60
C TYR A 85 -55.10 40.84 61.63
N TYR A 86 -55.76 41.97 61.95
CA TYR A 86 -55.86 43.15 61.09
C TYR A 86 -55.69 44.47 61.89
N PRO A 87 -54.57 44.66 62.60
CA PRO A 87 -54.41 45.76 63.56
C PRO A 87 -54.56 47.16 62.93
N ILE A 88 -54.14 47.32 61.68
CA ILE A 88 -54.28 48.57 60.92
C ILE A 88 -55.74 48.85 60.57
N LEU A 89 -56.51 47.80 60.25
CA LEU A 89 -57.94 47.92 59.92
C LEU A 89 -58.75 48.24 61.18
N PHE A 90 -58.45 47.57 62.29
CA PHE A 90 -59.05 47.83 63.60
C PHE A 90 -58.93 49.31 63.98
N LYS A 91 -57.68 49.83 64.01
CA LYS A 91 -57.40 51.25 64.33
C LYS A 91 -58.15 52.24 63.46
N LYS A 92 -58.35 51.90 62.18
CA LYS A 92 -59.04 52.75 61.20
C LYS A 92 -60.56 52.81 61.40
N ILE A 93 -61.13 51.84 62.10
CA ILE A 93 -62.58 51.69 62.30
C ILE A 93 -62.99 52.17 63.71
N THR A 94 -62.19 51.85 64.73
CA THR A 94 -62.48 52.21 66.12
C THR A 94 -61.81 53.51 66.56
N GLY A 95 -60.77 53.95 65.86
CA GLY A 95 -59.95 55.12 66.23
C GLY A 95 -58.99 54.88 67.40
N THR A 96 -58.97 53.67 67.96
CA THR A 96 -58.15 53.29 69.12
C THR A 96 -56.95 52.43 68.72
N GLU A 97 -55.87 52.46 69.51
CA GLU A 97 -54.72 51.57 69.29
C GLU A 97 -55.08 50.12 69.65
N PRO A 98 -54.63 49.13 68.85
CA PRO A 98 -54.81 47.72 69.15
C PRO A 98 -53.92 47.30 70.34
N LYS A 99 -54.55 46.89 71.43
CA LYS A 99 -53.99 46.34 72.66
C LYS A 99 -53.85 44.81 72.62
N ARG A 100 -54.51 44.12 71.69
CA ARG A 100 -54.53 42.65 71.49
C ARG A 100 -54.90 41.89 72.76
N VAL A 101 -56.03 42.30 73.36
CA VAL A 101 -56.56 41.66 74.56
C VAL A 101 -57.53 40.55 74.15
N PHE A 102 -57.33 39.35 74.68
CA PHE A 102 -58.19 38.18 74.40
C PHE A 102 -59.32 38.06 75.43
N SER A 103 -59.99 39.15 75.74
CA SER A 103 -61.00 39.19 76.80
C SER A 103 -62.14 38.20 76.52
N MET A 104 -62.62 38.11 75.27
CA MET A 104 -63.73 37.20 74.95
C MET A 104 -63.35 35.73 75.05
N ILE A 105 -62.16 35.32 74.57
CA ILE A 105 -61.73 33.91 74.70
C ILE A 105 -61.48 33.56 76.16
N ILE A 106 -60.90 34.47 76.93
CA ILE A 106 -60.64 34.27 78.36
C ILE A 106 -61.97 34.17 79.13
N ASP A 107 -62.94 35.03 78.86
CA ASP A 107 -64.26 35.01 79.51
C ASP A 107 -65.09 33.75 79.14
N THR A 108 -64.92 33.22 77.92
CA THR A 108 -65.71 32.10 77.41
C THR A 108 -65.10 30.73 77.70
N ALA A 109 -63.76 30.62 77.71
CA ALA A 109 -63.05 29.35 77.87
C ALA A 109 -62.18 29.28 79.14
N GLY A 110 -61.83 30.42 79.74
CA GLY A 110 -60.89 30.51 80.86
C GLY A 110 -59.42 30.48 80.41
N GLU A 111 -58.54 31.19 81.14
CA GLU A 111 -57.11 31.32 80.83
C GLU A 111 -56.38 29.96 80.75
N SER A 112 -56.76 29.00 81.61
CA SER A 112 -56.17 27.66 81.65
C SER A 112 -56.50 26.84 80.41
N SER A 113 -57.70 26.97 79.86
CA SER A 113 -58.15 26.28 78.64
C SER A 113 -57.43 26.82 77.40
N LEU A 114 -57.31 28.14 77.28
CA LEU A 114 -56.57 28.78 76.19
C LEU A 114 -55.10 28.39 76.18
N THR A 115 -54.46 28.37 77.37
CA THR A 115 -53.06 27.96 77.50
C THR A 115 -52.85 26.51 77.07
N GLN A 116 -53.76 25.59 77.43
CA GLN A 116 -53.69 24.20 76.98
C GLN A 116 -53.86 24.05 75.47
N LEU A 117 -54.77 24.82 74.85
CA LEU A 117 -54.98 24.80 73.40
C LEU A 117 -53.73 25.29 72.66
N LEU A 118 -53.14 26.41 73.11
CA LEU A 118 -51.89 26.94 72.54
C LEU A 118 -50.72 25.97 72.72
N MET A 119 -50.60 25.33 73.88
CA MET A 119 -49.57 24.31 74.14
C MET A 119 -49.73 23.11 73.19
N ASN A 120 -50.96 22.62 72.98
CA ASN A 120 -51.23 21.52 72.07
C ASN A 120 -50.92 21.87 70.61
N GLU A 121 -51.28 23.08 70.16
CA GLU A 121 -50.92 23.55 68.81
C GLU A 121 -49.41 23.76 68.66
N MET A 122 -48.72 24.27 69.68
CA MET A 122 -47.26 24.37 69.69
C MET A 122 -46.59 22.99 69.58
N LEU A 123 -47.09 21.98 70.30
CA LEU A 123 -46.61 20.60 70.20
C LEU A 123 -46.85 20.00 68.81
N LYS A 124 -48.03 20.20 68.20
CA LYS A 124 -48.32 19.75 66.83
C LYS A 124 -47.39 20.41 65.81
N LEU A 125 -47.18 21.72 65.89
CA LEU A 125 -46.26 22.43 65.01
C LEU A 125 -44.82 21.95 65.19
N GLN A 126 -44.41 21.68 66.43
CA GLN A 126 -43.09 21.12 66.71
C GLN A 126 -42.93 19.70 66.13
N GLN A 127 -43.98 18.88 66.16
CA GLN A 127 -44.00 17.57 65.53
C GLN A 127 -43.89 17.68 64.00
N ILE A 128 -44.69 18.54 63.37
CA ILE A 128 -44.62 18.78 61.91
C ILE A 128 -43.21 19.23 61.49
N ILE A 129 -42.59 20.16 62.23
CA ILE A 129 -41.22 20.60 61.96
C ILE A 129 -40.22 19.45 62.09
N GLN A 130 -40.39 18.56 63.08
CA GLN A 130 -39.52 17.40 63.24
C GLN A 130 -39.69 16.40 62.08
N GLU A 131 -40.93 16.12 61.66
CA GLU A 131 -41.24 15.25 60.52
C GLU A 131 -40.67 15.83 59.22
N GLU A 132 -40.87 17.12 58.94
CA GLU A 132 -40.27 17.81 57.79
C GLU A 132 -38.74 17.77 57.81
N ARG A 133 -38.12 17.93 58.98
CA ARG A 133 -36.66 17.78 59.11
C ARG A 133 -36.19 16.35 58.81
N GLN A 134 -36.95 15.33 59.22
CA GLN A 134 -36.64 13.93 58.89
C GLN A 134 -36.81 13.67 57.40
N ASN A 135 -37.90 14.15 56.80
CA ASN A 135 -38.16 14.05 55.37
C ASN A 135 -37.06 14.72 54.54
N TYR A 136 -36.64 15.94 54.93
CA TYR A 136 -35.52 16.63 54.29
C TYR A 136 -34.22 15.82 54.35
N LYS A 137 -33.88 15.25 55.53
CA LYS A 137 -32.69 14.40 55.69
C LYS A 137 -32.74 13.16 54.78
N GLN A 138 -33.88 12.47 54.72
CA GLN A 138 -34.06 11.29 53.87
C GLN A 138 -33.95 11.64 52.38
N LEU A 139 -34.59 12.75 51.96
CA LEU A 139 -34.54 13.20 50.58
C LEU A 139 -33.12 13.62 50.17
N ASN A 140 -32.40 14.29 51.05
CA ASN A 140 -31.01 14.69 50.80
C ASN A 140 -30.08 13.47 50.69
N GLN A 141 -30.26 12.45 51.54
CA GLN A 141 -29.54 11.18 51.40
C GLN A 141 -29.79 10.51 50.05
N LEU A 142 -31.06 10.42 49.64
CA LEU A 142 -31.44 9.89 48.33
C LEU A 142 -30.81 10.69 47.18
N LEU A 143 -30.81 12.02 47.25
CA LEU A 143 -30.19 12.87 46.24
C LEU A 143 -28.68 12.59 46.12
N CYS A 144 -27.96 12.57 47.25
CA CYS A 144 -26.54 12.25 47.27
C CYS A 144 -26.24 10.85 46.70
N GLU A 145 -27.06 9.84 47.01
CA GLU A 145 -26.91 8.50 46.43
C GLU A 145 -27.08 8.48 44.91
N LYS A 146 -28.02 9.27 44.37
CA LYS A 146 -28.24 9.39 42.93
C LYS A 146 -27.08 10.13 42.26
N GLU A 147 -26.58 11.19 42.87
CA GLU A 147 -25.40 11.92 42.38
C GLU A 147 -24.15 11.03 42.33
N ASP A 148 -23.90 10.24 43.38
CA ASP A 148 -22.77 9.32 43.42
C ASP A 148 -22.88 8.24 42.34
N ARG A 149 -24.10 7.73 42.11
CA ARG A 149 -24.36 6.79 41.02
C ARG A 149 -24.14 7.42 39.65
N LEU A 150 -24.51 8.69 39.46
CA LEU A 150 -24.23 9.43 38.23
C LEU A 150 -22.72 9.59 38.00
N ARG A 151 -21.96 10.01 39.01
CA ARG A 151 -20.49 10.14 38.92
C ARG A 151 -19.82 8.80 38.57
N GLN A 152 -20.24 7.69 39.20
CA GLN A 152 -19.72 6.36 38.87
C GLN A 152 -20.06 5.94 37.43
N MET A 153 -21.26 6.25 36.95
CA MET A 153 -21.65 5.96 35.56
C MET A 153 -20.86 6.80 34.56
N GLN A 154 -20.58 8.07 34.87
CA GLN A 154 -19.76 8.95 34.04
C GLN A 154 -18.34 8.41 33.86
N VAL A 155 -17.70 7.91 34.92
CA VAL A 155 -16.35 7.31 34.80
C VAL A 155 -16.37 6.06 33.94
N LYS A 156 -17.36 5.17 34.13
CA LYS A 156 -17.53 3.97 33.29
C LYS A 156 -17.77 4.32 31.82
N ASP A 157 -18.55 5.37 31.56
CA ASP A 157 -18.78 5.87 30.20
C ASP A 157 -17.50 6.43 29.57
N SER A 158 -16.70 7.20 30.31
CA SER A 158 -15.39 7.67 29.86
C SER A 158 -14.41 6.53 29.55
N GLU A 159 -14.36 5.50 30.39
CA GLU A 159 -13.56 4.29 30.15
C GLU A 159 -14.01 3.55 28.88
N LEU A 160 -15.34 3.36 28.73
CA LEU A 160 -15.92 2.72 27.55
C LEU A 160 -15.63 3.51 26.27
N LYS A 161 -15.74 4.84 26.31
CA LYS A 161 -15.38 5.72 25.18
C LYS A 161 -13.93 5.55 24.77
N LYS A 162 -12.99 5.48 25.72
CA LYS A 162 -11.58 5.22 25.40
C LYS A 162 -11.34 3.85 24.77
N HIS A 163 -12.03 2.82 25.25
CA HIS A 163 -12.01 1.51 24.60
C HIS A 163 -12.56 1.56 23.17
N GLN A 164 -13.66 2.31 22.93
CA GLN A 164 -14.24 2.48 21.60
C GLN A 164 -13.31 3.24 20.66
N GLU A 165 -12.68 4.34 21.12
CA GLU A 165 -11.69 5.10 20.37
C GLU A 165 -10.51 4.22 19.93
N ARG A 166 -9.96 3.41 20.84
CA ARG A 166 -8.88 2.46 20.52
C ARG A 166 -9.30 1.45 19.45
N VAL A 167 -10.50 0.88 19.58
CA VAL A 167 -11.02 -0.08 18.59
C VAL A 167 -11.25 0.60 17.24
N GLN A 168 -11.73 1.84 17.22
CA GLN A 168 -11.95 2.60 15.99
C GLN A 168 -10.63 2.89 15.28
N LYS A 169 -9.61 3.35 16.02
CA LYS A 169 -8.26 3.57 15.49
C LYS A 169 -7.67 2.30 14.89
N MET A 170 -7.77 1.16 15.58
CA MET A 170 -7.30 -0.14 15.04
C MET A 170 -8.05 -0.55 13.75
N LYS A 171 -9.34 -0.25 13.63
CA LYS A 171 -10.11 -0.51 12.40
C LYS A 171 -9.63 0.37 11.25
N GLU A 172 -9.39 1.65 11.50
CA GLU A 172 -8.89 2.60 10.49
C GLU A 172 -7.50 2.20 9.98
N GLU A 173 -6.60 1.82 10.89
CA GLU A 173 -5.27 1.30 10.53
C GLU A 173 -5.38 0.02 9.70
N ARG A 174 -6.22 -0.94 10.10
CA ARG A 174 -6.51 -2.15 9.32
C ARG A 174 -7.03 -1.81 7.93
N ASP A 175 -7.93 -0.85 7.82
CA ASP A 175 -8.51 -0.45 6.53
C ASP A 175 -7.50 0.27 5.64
N HIS A 176 -6.60 1.06 6.23
CA HIS A 176 -5.46 1.63 5.53
C HIS A 176 -4.51 0.53 5.00
N PHE A 177 -4.10 -0.43 5.85
CA PHE A 177 -3.28 -1.55 5.40
C PHE A 177 -3.96 -2.41 4.34
N ASN A 178 -5.28 -2.60 4.41
CA ASN A 178 -6.04 -3.30 3.36
C ASN A 178 -6.00 -2.55 2.03
N LYS A 179 -6.11 -1.21 2.05
CA LYS A 179 -5.97 -0.39 0.83
C LYS A 179 -4.59 -0.53 0.22
N ASP A 180 -3.54 -0.47 1.03
CA ASP A 180 -2.17 -0.61 0.53
C ASP A 180 -1.87 -2.02 0.06
N LEU A 181 -2.37 -3.06 0.75
CA LEU A 181 -2.29 -4.44 0.27
C LEU A 181 -2.97 -4.60 -1.10
N LYS A 182 -4.12 -3.93 -1.31
CA LYS A 182 -4.78 -3.92 -2.61
C LYS A 182 -3.91 -3.25 -3.68
N LYS A 183 -3.34 -2.07 -3.40
CA LYS A 183 -2.41 -1.40 -4.32
C LYS A 183 -1.21 -2.28 -4.67
N CYS A 184 -0.59 -2.93 -3.68
CA CYS A 184 0.54 -3.84 -3.93
C CYS A 184 0.13 -5.06 -4.77
N LYS A 185 -1.07 -5.60 -4.58
CA LYS A 185 -1.61 -6.66 -5.44
C LYS A 185 -1.79 -6.18 -6.88
N ASP A 186 -2.38 -5.01 -7.06
CA ASP A 186 -2.62 -4.42 -8.37
C ASP A 186 -1.29 -4.16 -9.10
N GLN A 187 -0.28 -3.60 -8.42
CA GLN A 187 1.08 -3.44 -8.95
C GLN A 187 1.76 -4.77 -9.30
N ASN A 188 1.57 -5.80 -8.48
CA ASN A 188 2.12 -7.13 -8.77
C ASN A 188 1.47 -7.77 -10.00
N TYR A 189 0.15 -7.60 -10.18
CA TYR A 189 -0.53 -8.01 -11.40
C TYR A 189 -0.03 -7.22 -12.61
N GLU A 190 0.16 -5.91 -12.48
CA GLU A 190 0.72 -5.09 -13.55
C GLU A 190 2.14 -5.53 -13.94
N LEU A 191 3.02 -5.81 -12.97
CA LEU A 191 4.35 -6.34 -13.23
C LEU A 191 4.31 -7.71 -13.89
N ALA A 192 3.42 -8.60 -13.44
CA ALA A 192 3.24 -9.91 -14.06
C ALA A 192 2.76 -9.80 -15.51
N MET A 193 1.84 -8.87 -15.80
CA MET A 193 1.38 -8.57 -17.16
C MET A 193 2.52 -8.02 -18.03
N ARG A 194 3.28 -7.05 -17.54
CA ARG A 194 4.45 -6.50 -18.25
C ARG A 194 5.50 -7.59 -18.54
N PHE A 195 5.77 -8.45 -17.57
CA PHE A 195 6.70 -9.58 -17.75
C PHE A 195 6.19 -10.58 -18.80
N ALA A 196 4.89 -10.88 -18.80
CA ALA A 196 4.29 -11.75 -19.82
C ALA A 196 4.44 -11.13 -21.23
N SER A 197 4.09 -9.86 -21.40
CA SER A 197 4.27 -9.14 -22.67
C SER A 197 5.72 -9.11 -23.13
N GLN A 198 6.67 -8.79 -22.26
CA GLN A 198 8.10 -8.83 -22.60
C GLN A 198 8.58 -10.24 -22.96
N SER A 199 8.03 -11.28 -22.33
CA SER A 199 8.34 -12.66 -22.67
C SER A 199 7.79 -13.04 -24.05
N GLU A 200 6.59 -12.59 -24.40
CA GLU A 200 5.99 -12.80 -25.73
C GLU A 200 6.77 -12.05 -26.82
N GLU A 201 7.17 -10.81 -26.57
CA GLU A 201 8.02 -10.01 -27.47
C GLU A 201 9.39 -10.67 -27.68
N LYS A 202 10.03 -11.15 -26.60
CA LYS A 202 11.28 -11.91 -26.67
C LYS A 202 11.11 -13.17 -27.53
N ASN A 203 10.06 -13.95 -27.30
CA ASN A 203 9.80 -15.15 -28.09
C ASN A 203 9.56 -14.81 -29.56
N SER A 204 8.84 -13.74 -29.84
CA SER A 204 8.62 -13.24 -31.21
C SER A 204 9.92 -12.83 -31.89
N ALA A 205 10.81 -12.13 -31.17
CA ALA A 205 12.13 -11.77 -31.68
C ALA A 205 13.02 -13.01 -31.92
N LEU A 206 12.96 -14.01 -31.04
CA LEU A 206 13.66 -15.28 -31.21
C LEU A 206 13.17 -16.06 -32.43
N MET A 207 11.86 -16.11 -32.67
CA MET A 207 11.29 -16.75 -33.85
C MET A 207 11.76 -16.05 -35.13
N LYS A 208 11.69 -14.71 -35.18
CA LYS A 208 12.22 -13.92 -36.31
C LYS A 208 13.72 -14.17 -36.54
N ASN A 209 14.51 -14.26 -35.47
CA ASN A 209 15.93 -14.57 -35.59
C ASN A 209 16.17 -15.98 -36.17
N ARG A 210 15.36 -16.97 -35.77
CA ARG A 210 15.42 -18.31 -36.33
C ARG A 210 15.07 -18.33 -37.82
N ASP A 211 14.04 -17.58 -38.23
CA ASP A 211 13.64 -17.46 -39.63
C ASP A 211 14.75 -16.83 -40.47
N LEU A 212 15.34 -15.72 -40.00
CA LEU A 212 16.49 -15.09 -40.66
C LEU A 212 17.70 -16.04 -40.76
N GLN A 213 17.94 -16.86 -39.73
CA GLN A 213 19.01 -17.86 -39.78
C GLN A 213 18.76 -18.91 -40.86
N LEU A 214 17.51 -19.37 -41.01
CA LEU A 214 17.13 -20.31 -42.07
C LEU A 214 17.29 -19.66 -43.46
N GLU A 215 16.93 -18.39 -43.61
CA GLU A 215 17.14 -17.65 -44.86
C GLU A 215 18.63 -17.51 -45.20
N ILE A 216 19.48 -17.19 -44.21
CA ILE A 216 20.93 -17.16 -44.38
C ILE A 216 21.46 -18.52 -44.85
N ASP A 217 21.00 -19.62 -44.25
CA ASP A 217 21.45 -20.97 -44.62
C ASP A 217 21.00 -21.34 -46.04
N MET A 218 19.77 -20.97 -46.44
CA MET A 218 19.30 -21.12 -47.81
C MET A 218 20.13 -20.31 -48.81
N LEU A 219 20.44 -19.05 -48.49
CA LEU A 219 21.27 -18.18 -49.33
C LEU A 219 22.69 -18.72 -49.46
N LYS A 220 23.30 -19.23 -48.39
CA LYS A 220 24.61 -19.89 -48.44
C LYS A 220 24.60 -21.11 -49.36
N HIS A 221 23.57 -21.96 -49.27
CA HIS A 221 23.45 -23.12 -50.17
C HIS A 221 23.26 -22.71 -51.63
N SER A 222 22.45 -21.67 -51.90
CA SER A 222 22.27 -21.12 -53.25
C SER A 222 23.57 -20.55 -53.81
N LEU A 223 24.31 -19.78 -53.01
CA LEU A 223 25.62 -19.24 -53.36
C LEU A 223 26.61 -20.36 -53.69
N MET A 224 26.72 -21.37 -52.82
CA MET A 224 27.61 -22.52 -53.03
C MET A 224 27.29 -23.25 -54.35
N LYS A 225 26.01 -23.46 -54.66
CA LYS A 225 25.58 -24.07 -55.92
C LYS A 225 26.00 -23.22 -57.12
N ALA A 226 25.74 -21.90 -57.07
CA ALA A 226 26.12 -20.99 -58.15
C ALA A 226 27.65 -20.92 -58.35
N GLU A 227 28.42 -20.94 -57.26
CA GLU A 227 29.87 -21.01 -57.30
C GLU A 227 30.37 -22.31 -57.94
N ASP A 228 29.76 -23.45 -57.63
CA ASP A 228 30.13 -24.74 -58.20
C ASP A 228 29.76 -24.84 -59.68
N ASP A 229 28.58 -24.36 -60.08
CA ASP A 229 28.18 -24.25 -61.49
C ASP A 229 29.18 -23.37 -62.26
N CYS A 230 29.56 -22.21 -61.70
CA CYS A 230 30.60 -21.35 -62.28
C CYS A 230 31.98 -22.05 -62.39
N LYS A 231 32.38 -22.84 -61.40
CA LYS A 231 33.63 -23.63 -61.47
C LYS A 231 33.55 -24.68 -62.58
N LEU A 232 32.40 -25.35 -62.74
CA LEU A 232 32.19 -26.34 -63.79
C LEU A 232 32.25 -25.70 -65.18
N GLU A 233 31.55 -24.58 -65.38
CA GLU A 233 31.58 -23.81 -66.64
C GLU A 233 32.99 -23.31 -66.97
N ARG A 234 33.74 -22.81 -65.98
CA ARG A 234 35.15 -22.46 -66.15
C ARG A 234 36.00 -23.66 -66.58
N LYS A 235 35.80 -24.83 -65.96
CA LYS A 235 36.49 -26.07 -66.36
C LYS A 235 36.13 -26.50 -67.78
N GLN A 236 34.86 -26.41 -68.17
CA GLN A 236 34.42 -26.71 -69.54
C GLN A 236 35.01 -25.73 -70.55
N THR A 237 34.96 -24.43 -70.26
CA THR A 237 35.56 -23.38 -71.09
C THR A 237 37.06 -23.61 -71.26
N LEU A 238 37.76 -23.97 -70.18
CA LEU A 238 39.19 -24.28 -70.23
C LEU A 238 39.47 -25.53 -71.09
N LYS A 239 38.66 -26.59 -70.97
CA LYS A 239 38.77 -27.77 -71.84
C LYS A 239 38.58 -27.42 -73.32
N LEU A 240 37.57 -26.61 -73.65
CA LEU A 240 37.33 -26.14 -75.02
C LEU A 240 38.48 -25.29 -75.54
N LYS A 241 38.97 -24.33 -74.75
CA LYS A 241 40.14 -23.52 -75.09
C LYS A 241 41.36 -24.41 -75.39
N ASN A 242 41.64 -25.38 -74.52
CA ASN A 242 42.75 -26.32 -74.71
C ASN A 242 42.56 -27.20 -75.96
N ALA A 243 41.32 -27.59 -76.30
CA ALA A 243 41.03 -28.34 -77.52
C ALA A 243 41.22 -27.48 -78.79
N ILE A 244 40.90 -26.18 -78.72
CA ILE A 244 41.16 -25.21 -79.80
C ILE A 244 42.67 -24.99 -79.95
N GLU A 245 43.41 -24.83 -78.86
CA GLU A 245 44.86 -24.59 -78.88
C GLU A 245 45.65 -25.82 -79.36
N LYS A 246 45.18 -27.03 -79.03
CA LYS A 246 45.74 -28.30 -79.54
C LYS A 246 45.30 -28.67 -80.96
N ARG A 247 44.44 -27.86 -81.60
CA ARG A 247 44.03 -28.10 -82.98
C ARG A 247 45.23 -27.80 -83.89
N PRO A 248 45.67 -28.74 -84.74
CA PRO A 248 46.73 -28.46 -85.71
C PRO A 248 46.30 -27.27 -86.58
N SER A 249 47.18 -26.28 -86.72
CA SER A 249 46.87 -25.09 -87.51
C SER A 249 46.62 -25.49 -88.97
N GLN A 250 45.77 -24.72 -89.65
CA GLN A 250 45.40 -24.99 -91.03
C GLN A 250 46.65 -25.11 -91.93
N ASP A 251 47.68 -24.33 -91.65
CA ASP A 251 48.96 -24.33 -92.36
C ASP A 251 49.74 -25.64 -92.16
N VAL A 252 49.80 -26.18 -90.94
CA VAL A 252 50.47 -27.48 -90.66
C VAL A 252 49.72 -28.64 -91.32
N ILE A 253 48.39 -28.57 -91.40
CA ILE A 253 47.59 -29.56 -92.15
C ILE A 253 47.89 -29.48 -93.65
N TYR A 254 48.00 -28.27 -94.20
CA TYR A 254 48.37 -28.05 -95.61
C TYR A 254 49.79 -28.51 -95.92
N GLU A 255 50.75 -28.27 -95.03
CA GLU A 255 52.13 -28.72 -95.15
C GLU A 255 52.22 -30.26 -95.11
N LEU A 256 51.54 -30.91 -94.16
CA LEU A 256 51.48 -32.37 -94.09
C LEU A 256 50.75 -33.00 -95.30
N GLN A 257 49.76 -32.31 -95.87
CA GLN A 257 49.11 -32.73 -97.11
C GLN A 257 50.06 -32.63 -98.32
N ARG A 258 50.80 -31.54 -98.44
CA ARG A 258 51.83 -31.35 -99.48
C ARG A 258 52.97 -32.35 -99.34
N GLU A 259 53.42 -32.64 -98.12
CA GLU A 259 54.40 -33.70 -97.85
C GLU A 259 53.83 -35.08 -98.18
N ASN A 260 52.54 -35.35 -97.92
CA ASN A 260 51.89 -36.59 -98.34
C ASN A 260 51.85 -36.72 -99.87
N GLU A 261 51.59 -35.64 -100.59
CA GLU A 261 51.62 -35.61 -102.05
C GLU A 261 53.04 -35.81 -102.60
N LEU A 262 54.04 -35.19 -101.98
CA LEU A 262 55.46 -35.38 -102.32
C LEU A 262 55.94 -36.80 -102.01
N LEU A 263 55.54 -37.39 -100.88
CA LEU A 263 55.85 -38.77 -100.53
C LEU A 263 55.11 -39.77 -101.44
N LYS A 264 53.87 -39.46 -101.84
CA LYS A 264 53.15 -40.23 -102.88
C LYS A 264 53.85 -40.13 -104.24
N ALA A 265 54.40 -38.97 -104.61
CA ALA A 265 55.22 -38.82 -105.81
C ALA A 265 56.56 -39.58 -105.71
N LYS A 266 57.20 -39.56 -104.54
CA LYS A 266 58.44 -40.32 -104.26
C LYS A 266 58.23 -41.83 -104.29
N ILE A 267 57.05 -42.31 -103.89
CA ILE A 267 56.65 -43.71 -103.95
C ILE A 267 56.30 -44.11 -105.40
N GLN A 268 55.78 -43.21 -106.23
CA GLN A 268 55.62 -43.44 -107.68
C GLN A 268 56.95 -43.41 -108.46
N GLU A 269 57.98 -42.71 -107.98
CA GLU A 269 59.32 -42.69 -108.58
C GLU A 269 60.19 -43.93 -108.26
N LEU A 270 59.80 -44.75 -107.28
CA LEU A 270 60.57 -45.93 -106.83
C LEU A 270 60.07 -47.27 -107.40
N ASP A 271 59.17 -47.26 -108.38
CA ASP A 271 58.60 -48.45 -109.02
C ASP A 271 59.08 -48.60 -110.49
N ASN A 272 60.39 -48.84 -110.68
CA ASN A 272 60.95 -49.58 -111.83
C ASN A 272 62.44 -49.93 -111.64
N PRO A 273 62.88 -51.17 -111.93
CA PRO A 273 64.20 -51.69 -111.53
C PRO A 273 65.24 -51.68 -112.66
N LEU A 274 66.53 -51.72 -112.26
CA LEU A 274 67.74 -51.99 -113.08
C LEU A 274 68.09 -50.86 -114.08
N GLN A 275 69.33 -50.39 -114.24
CA GLN A 275 70.57 -51.13 -114.36
C GLN A 275 71.78 -50.18 -114.24
N ARG A 276 72.87 -50.71 -113.70
CA ARG A 276 74.18 -50.05 -113.51
C ARG A 276 75.00 -50.02 -114.81
N VAL A 277 76.08 -49.24 -114.74
CA VAL A 277 77.44 -49.46 -115.29
C VAL A 277 77.85 -48.59 -116.48
N SER A 278 78.82 -47.72 -116.20
CA SER A 278 80.00 -47.35 -117.00
C SER A 278 80.82 -46.44 -116.07
N LYS A 279 82.14 -46.57 -115.82
CA LYS A 279 83.27 -46.99 -116.64
C LYS A 279 84.52 -47.13 -115.73
N ASP A 280 85.58 -47.69 -116.31
CA ASP A 280 87.01 -47.49 -116.01
C ASP A 280 87.72 -48.37 -114.95
N GLY A 281 88.33 -49.45 -115.47
CA GLY A 281 89.75 -49.42 -115.83
C GLY A 281 90.73 -49.33 -114.65
N MET A 282 91.43 -50.43 -114.43
CA MET A 282 92.21 -50.70 -113.23
C MET A 282 93.67 -50.24 -113.33
N SER A 283 94.15 -49.56 -112.29
CA SER A 283 95.50 -49.73 -111.75
C SER A 283 95.33 -49.99 -110.25
N GLU A 284 95.37 -51.27 -109.90
CA GLU A 284 94.69 -51.90 -108.75
C GLU A 284 95.47 -51.81 -107.42
N LYS A 285 96.70 -51.27 -107.42
CA LYS A 285 97.51 -51.11 -106.19
C LYS A 285 97.47 -49.69 -105.61
N THR A 286 97.11 -48.69 -106.40
CA THR A 286 96.95 -47.30 -105.94
C THR A 286 95.50 -47.03 -105.49
N LYS A 287 94.50 -47.65 -106.14
CA LYS A 287 93.07 -47.56 -105.75
C LYS A 287 92.76 -48.18 -104.38
N LEU A 288 93.31 -49.36 -104.06
CA LEU A 288 93.05 -50.01 -102.76
C LEU A 288 93.65 -49.25 -101.57
N TYR A 289 94.84 -48.67 -101.73
CA TYR A 289 95.47 -47.83 -100.70
C TYR A 289 94.72 -46.50 -100.53
N ILE A 290 94.31 -45.84 -101.63
CA ILE A 290 93.48 -44.64 -101.58
C ILE A 290 92.11 -44.93 -100.97
N GLN A 291 91.48 -46.05 -101.33
CA GLN A 291 90.17 -46.45 -100.82
C GLN A 291 90.21 -46.79 -99.32
N THR A 292 91.27 -47.47 -98.85
CA THR A 292 91.46 -47.76 -97.41
C THR A 292 91.64 -46.47 -96.62
N LEU A 293 92.43 -45.52 -97.14
CA LEU A 293 92.59 -44.18 -96.54
C LEU A 293 91.29 -43.35 -96.61
N GLU A 294 90.49 -43.49 -97.66
CA GLU A 294 89.18 -42.85 -97.80
C GLU A 294 88.12 -43.46 -96.87
N ASP A 295 88.18 -44.77 -96.62
CA ASP A 295 87.34 -45.47 -95.65
C ASP A 295 87.71 -45.08 -94.21
N GLU A 296 89.01 -44.99 -93.89
CA GLU A 296 89.49 -44.50 -92.59
C GLU A 296 89.12 -43.02 -92.37
N ARG A 297 89.26 -42.18 -93.41
CA ARG A 297 88.80 -40.78 -93.39
C ARG A 297 87.28 -40.68 -93.18
N ARG A 298 86.48 -41.53 -93.83
CA ARG A 298 85.02 -41.56 -93.65
C ARG A 298 84.61 -42.00 -92.25
N LYS A 299 85.21 -43.06 -91.72
CA LYS A 299 84.98 -43.52 -90.34
C LYS A 299 85.36 -42.46 -89.32
N ALA A 300 86.48 -41.78 -89.51
CA ALA A 300 86.86 -40.66 -88.64
C ALA A 300 85.84 -39.51 -88.72
N LEU A 301 85.37 -39.15 -89.91
CA LEU A 301 84.35 -38.11 -90.09
C LEU A 301 83.00 -38.48 -89.47
N GLU A 302 82.57 -39.73 -89.59
CA GLU A 302 81.34 -40.24 -88.98
C GLU A 302 81.44 -40.20 -87.44
N GLN A 303 82.57 -40.62 -86.86
CA GLN A 303 82.85 -40.48 -85.43
C GLN A 303 82.85 -39.02 -84.96
N TYR A 304 83.44 -38.11 -85.75
CA TYR A 304 83.38 -36.67 -85.45
C TYR A 304 81.95 -36.14 -85.55
N GLN A 305 81.17 -36.56 -86.54
CA GLN A 305 79.78 -36.14 -86.71
C GLN A 305 78.90 -36.66 -85.57
N ASP A 306 79.09 -37.90 -85.13
CA ASP A 306 78.40 -38.47 -83.97
C ASP A 306 78.77 -37.74 -82.68
N LEU A 307 80.06 -37.40 -82.49
CA LEU A 307 80.49 -36.60 -81.35
C LEU A 307 79.85 -35.20 -81.37
N VAL A 308 79.77 -34.56 -82.53
CA VAL A 308 79.11 -33.25 -82.69
C VAL A 308 77.61 -33.35 -82.45
N ASN A 309 76.94 -34.37 -82.98
CA ASN A 309 75.51 -34.63 -82.75
C ASN A 309 75.23 -34.89 -81.26
N ASN A 310 76.05 -35.72 -80.61
CA ASN A 310 75.96 -35.99 -79.17
C ASN A 310 76.23 -34.73 -78.33
N MET A 311 77.22 -33.91 -78.72
CA MET A 311 77.46 -32.63 -78.07
C MET A 311 76.26 -31.68 -78.24
N PHE A 312 75.62 -31.68 -79.41
CA PHE A 312 74.43 -30.86 -79.67
C PHE A 312 73.23 -31.31 -78.82
N THR A 313 72.93 -32.61 -78.78
CA THR A 313 71.82 -33.15 -77.97
C THR A 313 72.06 -32.90 -76.48
N LEU A 314 73.28 -33.11 -75.98
CA LEU A 314 73.65 -32.80 -74.60
C LEU A 314 73.46 -31.32 -74.28
N LYS A 315 73.92 -30.41 -75.15
CA LYS A 315 73.72 -28.95 -74.96
C LYS A 315 72.24 -28.56 -74.97
N MET A 316 71.44 -29.16 -75.84
CA MET A 316 69.99 -28.92 -75.87
C MET A 316 69.31 -29.45 -74.60
N SER A 317 69.68 -30.65 -74.13
CA SER A 317 69.15 -31.20 -72.88
C SER A 317 69.56 -30.37 -71.66
N LEU A 318 70.80 -29.85 -71.62
CA LEU A 318 71.27 -28.97 -70.56
C LEU A 318 70.41 -27.70 -70.49
N ARG A 319 70.19 -27.03 -71.63
CA ARG A 319 69.33 -25.84 -71.70
C ARG A 319 67.90 -26.12 -71.22
N GLN A 320 67.32 -27.25 -71.65
CA GLN A 320 65.97 -27.65 -71.20
C GLN A 320 65.93 -27.89 -69.69
N THR A 321 66.95 -28.53 -69.11
CA THR A 321 67.04 -28.72 -67.66
C THR A 321 67.24 -27.40 -66.90
N GLU A 322 68.00 -26.45 -67.47
CA GLU A 322 68.18 -25.11 -66.91
C GLU A 322 66.86 -24.32 -66.92
N GLU A 323 66.11 -24.33 -68.03
CA GLU A 323 64.79 -23.69 -68.11
C GLU A 323 63.78 -24.29 -67.11
N LEU A 324 63.78 -25.62 -66.93
CA LEU A 324 62.93 -26.27 -65.94
C LEU A 324 63.35 -25.90 -64.52
N ARG A 325 64.65 -25.86 -64.23
CA ARG A 325 65.18 -25.41 -62.94
C ARG A 325 64.71 -23.98 -62.65
N ASP A 326 64.83 -23.07 -63.62
CA ASP A 326 64.44 -21.67 -63.45
C ASP A 326 62.93 -21.55 -63.18
N LYS A 327 62.09 -22.30 -63.92
CA LYS A 327 60.63 -22.38 -63.65
C LYS A 327 60.31 -22.90 -62.25
N TYR A 328 61.01 -23.93 -61.78
CA TYR A 328 60.82 -24.46 -60.42
C TYR A 328 61.29 -23.48 -59.35
N MET A 329 62.35 -22.72 -59.62
CA MET A 329 62.82 -21.66 -58.73
C MET A 329 61.79 -20.53 -58.61
N GLU A 330 61.26 -20.04 -59.74
CA GLU A 330 60.18 -19.04 -59.74
C GLU A 330 58.93 -19.54 -59.01
N ALA A 331 58.51 -20.78 -59.27
CA ALA A 331 57.36 -21.38 -58.59
C ALA A 331 57.60 -21.50 -57.08
N LYS A 332 58.81 -21.88 -56.66
CA LYS A 332 59.20 -21.94 -55.25
C LYS A 332 59.13 -20.56 -54.59
N GLU A 333 59.67 -19.52 -55.22
CA GLU A 333 59.61 -18.14 -54.71
C GLU A 333 58.17 -17.65 -54.56
N VAL A 334 57.30 -17.92 -55.54
CA VAL A 334 55.87 -17.58 -55.45
C VAL A 334 55.19 -18.32 -54.30
N LEU A 335 55.46 -19.62 -54.14
CA LEU A 335 54.91 -20.39 -53.00
C LEU A 335 55.43 -19.86 -51.66
N GLU A 336 56.70 -19.52 -51.55
CA GLU A 336 57.28 -18.95 -50.33
C GLU A 336 56.61 -17.60 -49.99
N LEU A 337 56.39 -16.73 -50.99
CA LEU A 337 55.64 -15.48 -50.81
C LEU A 337 54.19 -15.72 -50.37
N GLN A 338 53.49 -16.70 -50.96
CA GLN A 338 52.14 -17.08 -50.54
C GLN A 338 52.12 -17.61 -49.10
N CYS A 339 53.07 -18.47 -48.73
CA CYS A 339 53.20 -18.97 -47.36
C CYS A 339 53.48 -17.86 -46.35
N THR A 340 54.35 -16.90 -46.68
CA THR A 340 54.62 -15.75 -45.79
C THR A 340 53.39 -14.85 -45.63
N THR A 341 52.60 -14.67 -46.69
CA THR A 341 51.36 -13.89 -46.65
C THR A 341 50.31 -14.58 -45.77
N LEU A 342 50.05 -15.87 -45.99
CA LEU A 342 49.11 -16.64 -45.16
C LEU A 342 49.52 -16.69 -43.68
N LYS A 343 50.84 -16.77 -43.38
CA LYS A 343 51.33 -16.68 -42.00
C LYS A 343 51.01 -15.33 -41.36
N LYS A 344 51.21 -14.22 -42.09
CA LYS A 344 50.85 -12.88 -41.61
C LYS A 344 49.34 -12.75 -41.41
N ASP A 345 48.53 -13.24 -42.33
CA ASP A 345 47.06 -13.21 -42.21
C ASP A 345 46.59 -14.02 -41.00
N SER A 346 47.14 -15.22 -40.79
CA SER A 346 46.84 -16.04 -39.61
C SER A 346 47.21 -15.34 -38.30
N GLN A 347 48.37 -14.66 -38.25
CA GLN A 347 48.77 -13.85 -37.09
C GLN A 347 47.82 -12.68 -36.86
N MET A 348 47.40 -11.97 -37.92
CA MET A 348 46.42 -10.88 -37.84
C MET A 348 45.07 -11.37 -37.31
N TYR A 349 44.57 -12.50 -37.80
CA TYR A 349 43.33 -13.09 -37.30
C TYR A 349 43.43 -13.50 -35.84
N LYS A 350 44.56 -14.09 -35.42
CA LYS A 350 44.81 -14.43 -34.02
C LYS A 350 44.78 -13.18 -33.14
N GLN A 351 45.54 -12.14 -33.51
CA GLN A 351 45.55 -10.87 -32.78
C GLN A 351 44.15 -10.23 -32.70
N ARG A 352 43.36 -10.32 -33.78
CA ARG A 352 41.98 -9.81 -33.80
C ARG A 352 41.07 -10.61 -32.86
N ILE A 353 41.18 -11.93 -32.84
CA ILE A 353 40.43 -12.79 -31.93
C ILE A 353 40.80 -12.47 -30.48
N ASP A 354 42.11 -12.37 -30.19
CA ASP A 354 42.61 -12.03 -28.85
C ASP A 354 42.08 -10.66 -28.39
N ALA A 355 42.06 -9.65 -29.26
CA ALA A 355 41.48 -8.35 -28.96
C ALA A 355 39.97 -8.40 -28.69
N ILE A 356 39.21 -9.20 -29.45
CA ILE A 356 37.77 -9.38 -29.23
C ILE A 356 37.51 -10.10 -27.89
N LEU A 357 38.34 -11.09 -27.54
CA LEU A 357 38.22 -11.81 -26.28
C LEU A 357 38.49 -10.89 -25.08
N LEU A 358 39.50 -10.02 -25.16
CA LEU A 358 39.78 -9.01 -24.14
C LEU A 358 38.60 -8.05 -23.96
N GLN A 359 38.04 -7.54 -25.05
CA GLN A 359 36.85 -6.68 -24.99
C GLN A 359 35.64 -7.41 -24.38
N LEU A 360 35.45 -8.68 -24.70
CA LEU A 360 34.38 -9.48 -24.11
C LEU A 360 34.57 -9.67 -22.60
N GLU A 361 35.81 -9.85 -22.15
CA GLU A 361 36.17 -9.95 -20.74
C GLU A 361 35.89 -8.64 -19.99
N GLU A 362 36.26 -7.49 -20.56
CA GLU A 362 35.95 -6.16 -20.03
C GLU A 362 34.43 -5.97 -19.85
N VAL A 363 33.63 -6.26 -20.89
CA VAL A 363 32.16 -6.17 -20.81
C VAL A 363 31.60 -7.16 -19.78
N CYS A 364 32.19 -8.35 -19.64
CA CYS A 364 31.78 -9.30 -18.60
C CYS A 364 32.08 -8.78 -17.19
N MET A 365 33.23 -8.13 -16.99
CA MET A 365 33.60 -7.50 -15.72
C MET A 365 32.65 -6.35 -15.38
N GLU A 366 32.40 -5.42 -16.31
CA GLU A 366 31.46 -4.31 -16.11
C GLU A 366 30.05 -4.80 -15.76
N ARG A 367 29.57 -5.83 -16.46
CA ARG A 367 28.28 -6.47 -16.15
C ARG A 367 28.28 -7.07 -14.74
N ASN A 368 29.35 -7.75 -14.35
CA ASN A 368 29.44 -8.36 -13.02
C ASN A 368 29.48 -7.28 -11.93
N GLU A 369 30.20 -6.18 -12.14
CA GLU A 369 30.23 -5.04 -11.23
C GLU A 369 28.85 -4.36 -11.12
N ALA A 370 28.16 -4.14 -12.25
CA ALA A 370 26.80 -3.61 -12.27
C ALA A 370 25.80 -4.53 -11.53
N MET A 371 25.97 -5.85 -11.66
CA MET A 371 25.15 -6.81 -10.92
C MET A 371 25.46 -6.80 -9.42
N ALA A 372 26.74 -6.76 -9.04
CA ALA A 372 27.17 -6.73 -7.64
C ALA A 372 26.71 -5.46 -6.92
N THR A 373 26.86 -4.29 -7.55
CA THR A 373 26.37 -3.01 -7.02
C THR A 373 24.86 -3.02 -6.85
N ARG A 374 24.10 -3.54 -7.84
CA ARG A 374 22.65 -3.70 -7.74
C ARG A 374 22.25 -4.64 -6.60
N GLU A 375 22.93 -5.78 -6.45
CA GLU A 375 22.69 -6.71 -5.35
C GLU A 375 22.99 -6.08 -3.98
N GLN A 376 24.06 -5.29 -3.88
CA GLN A 376 24.40 -4.54 -2.67
C GLN A 376 23.30 -3.53 -2.30
N PHE A 377 22.80 -2.74 -3.26
CA PHE A 377 21.69 -1.83 -3.03
C PHE A 377 20.41 -2.57 -2.61
N HIS A 378 20.10 -3.70 -3.24
CA HIS A 378 18.95 -4.53 -2.83
C HIS A 378 19.10 -5.08 -1.41
N ALA A 379 20.29 -5.52 -1.02
CA ALA A 379 20.58 -5.99 0.33
C ALA A 379 20.43 -4.87 1.36
N GLN A 380 20.96 -3.68 1.07
CA GLN A 380 20.79 -2.49 1.92
C GLN A 380 19.32 -2.08 2.05
N TYR A 381 18.58 -2.07 0.94
CA TYR A 381 17.15 -1.76 0.94
C TYR A 381 16.35 -2.79 1.76
N SER A 382 16.65 -4.07 1.61
CA SER A 382 16.03 -5.14 2.41
C SER A 382 16.32 -4.96 3.90
N LYS A 383 17.56 -4.64 4.28
CA LYS A 383 17.93 -4.36 5.67
C LYS A 383 17.17 -3.15 6.22
N SER A 384 17.11 -2.04 5.47
CA SER A 384 16.37 -0.84 5.88
C SER A 384 14.87 -1.12 6.04
N LEU A 385 14.28 -1.96 5.20
CA LEU A 385 12.88 -2.36 5.32
C LEU A 385 12.62 -3.15 6.60
N LEU A 386 13.50 -4.11 6.94
CA LEU A 386 13.42 -4.87 8.19
C LEU A 386 13.56 -3.97 9.42
N GLU A 387 14.49 -3.02 9.39
CA GLU A 387 14.64 -2.02 10.47
C GLU A 387 13.39 -1.15 10.60
N LYS A 388 12.83 -0.65 9.49
CA LYS A 388 11.56 0.09 9.48
C LYS A 388 10.42 -0.73 10.08
N ASP A 389 10.32 -2.02 9.75
CA ASP A 389 9.30 -2.91 10.32
C ASP A 389 9.50 -3.15 11.82
N ALA A 390 10.75 -3.26 12.28
CA ALA A 390 11.08 -3.32 13.70
C ALA A 390 10.65 -2.04 14.43
N TYR A 391 10.93 -0.86 13.87
CA TYR A 391 10.48 0.41 14.46
C TYR A 391 8.96 0.56 14.47
N ARG A 392 8.27 0.17 13.38
CA ARG A 392 6.80 0.15 13.34
C ARG A 392 6.21 -0.76 14.42
N LYS A 393 6.86 -1.91 14.68
CA LYS A 393 6.45 -2.82 15.77
C LYS A 393 6.64 -2.15 17.13
N GLN A 394 7.81 -1.57 17.39
CA GLN A 394 8.07 -0.85 18.65
C GLN A 394 7.09 0.31 18.86
N LEU A 395 6.77 1.07 17.81
CA LEU A 395 5.81 2.17 17.88
C LEU A 395 4.41 1.68 18.25
N ARG A 396 3.95 0.55 17.66
CA ARG A 396 2.67 -0.07 18.03
C ARG A 396 2.65 -0.54 19.48
N GLU A 397 3.70 -1.24 19.93
CA GLU A 397 3.81 -1.71 21.31
C GLU A 397 3.82 -0.55 22.32
N LEU A 398 4.50 0.55 22.00
CA LEU A 398 4.47 1.77 22.82
C LEU A 398 3.10 2.44 22.80
N GLY A 399 2.45 2.51 21.63
CA GLY A 399 1.08 3.02 21.50
C GLY A 399 0.08 2.23 22.35
N GLU A 400 0.14 0.89 22.30
CA GLU A 400 -0.70 0.01 23.13
C GLU A 400 -0.46 0.23 24.62
N LYS A 401 0.80 0.39 25.05
CA LYS A 401 1.14 0.70 26.45
C LYS A 401 0.59 2.06 26.88
N CYS A 402 0.67 3.08 26.04
CA CYS A 402 0.10 4.40 26.32
C CYS A 402 -1.43 4.32 26.50
N ASP A 403 -2.12 3.63 25.59
CA ASP A 403 -3.57 3.43 25.68
C ASP A 403 -3.95 2.67 26.96
N ASP A 404 -3.21 1.61 27.31
CA ASP A 404 -3.44 0.83 28.52
C ASP A 404 -3.24 1.67 29.80
N LEU A 405 -2.20 2.51 29.83
CA LEU A 405 -1.96 3.43 30.93
C LEU A 405 -3.06 4.49 31.04
N GLN A 406 -3.57 5.01 29.93
CA GLN A 406 -4.67 5.97 29.93
C GLN A 406 -5.97 5.35 30.47
N ILE A 407 -6.28 4.12 30.10
CA ILE A 407 -7.43 3.38 30.66
C ILE A 407 -7.24 3.13 32.16
N GLN A 408 -6.03 2.74 32.58
CA GLN A 408 -5.72 2.55 33.99
C GLN A 408 -5.86 3.84 34.80
N LEU A 409 -5.45 4.98 34.25
CA LEU A 409 -5.61 6.28 34.88
C LEU A 409 -7.09 6.58 35.15
N ILE A 410 -7.94 6.45 34.13
CA ILE A 410 -9.39 6.69 34.25
C ILE A 410 -10.03 5.77 35.29
N ARG A 411 -9.64 4.49 35.32
CA ARG A 411 -10.10 3.55 36.36
C ARG A 411 -9.70 4.01 37.76
N ARG A 412 -8.45 4.46 37.93
CA ARG A 412 -7.93 4.93 39.22
C ARG A 412 -8.62 6.21 39.68
N GLU A 413 -8.86 7.17 38.77
CA GLU A 413 -9.66 8.37 39.04
C GLU A 413 -11.07 7.99 39.50
N GLY A 414 -11.69 6.98 38.88
CA GLY A 414 -12.98 6.44 39.32
C GLY A 414 -12.96 5.86 40.74
N HIS A 415 -11.90 5.12 41.07
CA HIS A 415 -11.72 4.59 42.42
C HIS A 415 -11.52 5.70 43.46
N LEU A 416 -10.76 6.74 43.13
CA LEU A 416 -10.56 7.90 44.00
C LEU A 416 -11.87 8.64 44.26
N LEU A 417 -12.63 8.94 43.21
CA LEU A 417 -13.97 9.54 43.34
C LEU A 417 -14.91 8.68 44.21
N ALA A 418 -14.84 7.35 44.09
CA ALA A 418 -15.64 6.45 44.92
C ALA A 418 -15.20 6.41 46.39
N LEU A 419 -13.94 6.73 46.70
CA LEU A 419 -13.43 6.85 48.07
C LEU A 419 -13.75 8.24 48.65
N GLU A 420 -13.58 9.31 47.88
CA GLU A 420 -13.94 10.68 48.27
C GLU A 420 -15.43 10.79 48.61
N THR A 421 -16.30 10.18 47.81
CA THR A 421 -17.75 10.15 48.11
C THR A 421 -18.07 9.41 49.41
N LYS A 422 -17.35 8.33 49.74
CA LYS A 422 -17.50 7.65 51.04
C LYS A 422 -16.99 8.48 52.21
N LEU A 423 -15.88 9.21 52.02
CA LEU A 423 -15.32 10.09 53.03
C LEU A 423 -16.27 11.27 53.31
N ASN A 424 -16.75 11.94 52.28
CA ASN A 424 -17.70 13.05 52.40
C ASN A 424 -19.01 12.66 53.10
N ARG A 425 -19.45 11.40 52.97
CA ARG A 425 -20.62 10.87 53.71
C ARG A 425 -20.35 10.70 55.21
N LEU A 426 -19.11 10.38 55.59
CA LEU A 426 -18.69 10.28 56.99
C LEU A 426 -18.45 11.68 57.60
N ASP A 427 -17.99 12.63 56.80
CA ASP A 427 -17.66 13.99 57.22
C ASP A 427 -18.86 14.93 57.32
N THR A 428 -20.05 14.55 56.84
CA THR A 428 -21.29 15.32 57.11
C THR A 428 -21.60 15.29 58.62
N PRO A 429 -21.33 16.37 59.39
CA PRO A 429 -21.64 16.38 60.78
C PRO A 429 -23.15 16.45 60.90
N THR A 430 -23.67 15.74 61.90
CA THR A 430 -25.02 15.95 62.37
C THR A 430 -25.10 17.41 62.80
N LEU A 431 -25.69 18.30 61.98
CA LEU A 431 -26.02 19.66 62.41
C LEU A 431 -27.04 19.52 63.56
N SER A 432 -26.53 19.42 64.79
CA SER A 432 -27.27 19.89 65.95
C SER A 432 -27.31 21.41 65.85
N SER A 433 -28.48 21.96 66.16
CA SER A 433 -28.75 23.34 66.54
C SER A 433 -27.48 24.16 66.82
N ASP A 434 -27.24 25.19 66.01
CA ASP A 434 -27.56 26.54 66.46
C ASP A 434 -27.70 27.49 65.27
N LEU A 435 -28.75 28.32 65.36
CA LEU A 435 -28.90 29.52 64.57
C LEU A 435 -27.83 30.47 65.07
N ASP A 436 -26.83 30.76 64.24
CA ASP A 436 -26.61 32.10 63.73
C ASP A 436 -25.40 32.09 62.79
N ASP A 437 -25.46 33.05 61.88
CA ASP A 437 -24.34 33.69 61.21
C ASP A 437 -24.15 33.40 59.71
N VAL A 438 -24.11 34.53 59.02
CA VAL A 438 -24.04 34.72 57.60
C VAL A 438 -22.59 34.47 57.19
N SER A 439 -22.30 33.34 56.57
CA SER A 439 -21.03 33.18 55.86
C SER A 439 -21.22 32.52 54.50
N SER A 440 -21.27 33.41 53.51
CA SER A 440 -20.69 33.28 52.18
C SER A 440 -20.47 31.86 51.66
N ARG A 441 -21.39 31.46 50.78
CA ARG A 441 -21.13 30.49 49.70
C ARG A 441 -19.78 30.80 49.04
N SER A 442 -18.79 29.97 49.34
CA SER A 442 -17.57 29.80 48.55
C SER A 442 -17.31 28.30 48.41
N SER A 443 -18.27 27.59 47.82
CA SER A 443 -17.92 26.35 47.12
C SER A 443 -17.43 26.76 45.75
N GLN A 444 -16.11 26.87 45.62
CA GLN A 444 -15.47 26.84 44.32
C GLN A 444 -16.01 25.60 43.59
N GLU A 445 -16.78 25.86 42.54
CA GLU A 445 -16.95 24.89 41.47
C GLU A 445 -15.54 24.49 41.04
N CYS A 446 -15.14 23.28 41.40
CA CYS A 446 -14.00 22.64 40.77
C CYS A 446 -14.47 22.32 39.35
N THR A 447 -14.42 23.33 38.47
CA THR A 447 -14.45 23.16 37.04
C THR A 447 -13.22 22.33 36.72
N MET A 448 -13.38 21.00 36.76
CA MET A 448 -12.51 20.08 36.03
C MET A 448 -12.63 20.50 34.58
N LYS A 449 -11.76 21.43 34.17
CA LYS A 449 -11.41 21.65 32.78
C LYS A 449 -11.03 20.27 32.26
N ILE A 450 -11.98 19.65 31.58
CA ILE A 450 -11.67 18.65 30.56
C ILE A 450 -10.62 19.34 29.71
N TRP A 451 -9.41 18.80 29.74
CA TRP A 451 -8.39 19.17 28.79
C TRP A 451 -8.96 18.75 27.44
N SER A 452 -9.56 19.71 26.73
CA SER A 452 -9.74 19.60 25.30
C SER A 452 -8.34 19.45 24.74
N ASP A 453 -8.05 18.24 24.30
CA ASP A 453 -6.83 17.87 23.60
C ASP A 453 -6.83 18.64 22.27
N GLU A 454 -6.34 19.88 22.31
CA GLU A 454 -5.86 20.57 21.11
C GLU A 454 -4.61 19.84 20.63
N ASN A 455 -4.84 18.71 19.96
CA ASN A 455 -3.83 18.04 19.17
C ASN A 455 -3.64 18.83 17.87
N GLN A 456 -2.97 19.98 17.98
CA GLN A 456 -2.30 20.59 16.84
C GLN A 456 -1.12 19.67 16.48
N GLN A 457 -1.34 18.84 15.47
CA GLN A 457 -0.25 18.17 14.78
C GLN A 457 0.67 19.22 14.16
N PRO A 458 1.98 19.20 14.41
CA PRO A 458 2.91 19.92 13.56
C PRO A 458 2.95 19.19 12.22
N VAL A 459 2.44 19.84 11.19
CA VAL A 459 2.71 19.48 9.80
C VAL A 459 4.20 19.72 9.59
N ILE A 460 4.96 18.62 9.54
CA ILE A 460 6.32 18.66 8.99
C ILE A 460 6.13 18.65 7.47
N GLU A 461 6.27 19.84 6.87
CA GLU A 461 6.46 20.00 5.44
C GLU A 461 7.72 19.24 5.03
N VAL A 462 7.52 18.10 4.36
CA VAL A 462 8.55 17.55 3.49
C VAL A 462 8.20 18.07 2.09
N GLU A 463 8.90 19.12 1.69
CA GLU A 463 8.93 19.58 0.31
C GLU A 463 9.33 18.39 -0.58
N SER A 464 8.43 18.02 -1.49
CA SER A 464 8.78 17.24 -2.66
C SER A 464 8.07 17.87 -3.84
N GLU A 465 8.83 18.68 -4.56
CA GLU A 465 8.41 19.29 -5.81
C GLU A 465 8.12 18.24 -6.90
N VAL A 466 7.34 18.71 -7.87
CA VAL A 466 7.15 18.24 -9.26
C VAL A 466 5.93 17.35 -9.52
N GLY A 467 4.95 17.94 -10.22
CA GLY A 467 4.27 17.27 -11.33
C GLY A 467 2.76 17.43 -11.41
N GLU A 468 2.29 18.57 -11.96
CA GLU A 468 0.92 18.76 -12.45
C GLU A 468 0.56 17.70 -13.51
N ASN A 469 -0.65 17.08 -13.44
CA ASN A 469 -1.78 17.46 -14.31
C ASN A 469 -3.00 16.52 -14.21
N SER A 470 -4.15 17.16 -14.49
CA SER A 470 -5.40 16.60 -15.02
C SER A 470 -6.47 16.08 -14.05
N ARG A 471 -7.39 17.01 -13.80
CA ARG A 471 -8.82 16.91 -13.48
C ARG A 471 -9.51 15.76 -14.23
N GLU A 472 -10.41 15.05 -13.54
CA GLU A 472 -11.79 14.85 -14.02
C GLU A 472 -12.72 14.40 -12.88
N THR A 473 -13.87 15.04 -12.83
CA THR A 473 -14.98 14.91 -11.89
C THR A 473 -16.00 13.89 -12.39
N SER A 474 -16.60 13.07 -11.51
CA SER A 474 -18.04 12.74 -11.59
C SER A 474 -18.52 11.88 -10.40
N ASP A 475 -19.48 12.47 -9.68
CA ASP A 475 -20.79 11.91 -9.30
C ASP A 475 -20.90 10.64 -8.44
N ILE A 476 -21.09 10.92 -7.15
CA ILE A 476 -22.22 10.50 -6.30
C ILE A 476 -23.19 9.50 -6.94
N LYS A 477 -23.21 8.25 -6.44
CA LYS A 477 -24.46 7.52 -6.16
C LYS A 477 -24.32 6.69 -4.89
N GLN A 478 -25.17 7.05 -3.93
CA GLN A 478 -25.50 6.28 -2.72
C GLN A 478 -26.18 4.96 -3.12
N ASN A 479 -25.86 3.86 -2.43
CA ASN A 479 -26.82 2.78 -2.19
C ASN A 479 -26.42 1.91 -0.98
N LEU A 480 -27.20 2.11 0.08
CA LEU A 480 -27.71 1.22 1.12
C LEU A 480 -27.16 -0.23 1.24
N LEU A 481 -26.67 -0.47 2.46
CA LEU A 481 -26.69 -1.68 3.30
C LEU A 481 -27.57 -2.87 2.84
N ARG A 482 -26.96 -4.08 2.79
CA ARG A 482 -27.46 -5.25 3.55
C ARG A 482 -26.36 -6.32 3.74
N PRO A 483 -26.27 -6.96 4.93
CA PRO A 483 -25.32 -8.04 5.18
C PRO A 483 -25.92 -9.39 4.78
N VAL A 484 -25.17 -10.19 4.02
CA VAL A 484 -25.53 -11.59 3.73
C VAL A 484 -24.62 -12.52 4.52
N ARG A 485 -25.29 -13.45 5.20
CA ARG A 485 -24.79 -14.47 6.11
C ARG A 485 -23.75 -15.37 5.46
N ALA A 486 -22.89 -15.89 6.33
CA ALA A 486 -22.00 -17.01 6.09
C ALA A 486 -22.77 -18.24 5.58
N ASP A 487 -22.16 -18.97 4.64
CA ASP A 487 -22.29 -20.42 4.57
C ASP A 487 -20.92 -21.05 4.24
N PRO A 488 -20.57 -22.20 4.86
CA PRO A 488 -19.22 -22.76 4.81
C PRO A 488 -19.17 -23.98 3.89
N GLN A 489 -18.42 -23.91 2.79
CA GLN A 489 -17.96 -25.11 2.09
C GLN A 489 -16.92 -24.73 1.05
N TYR A 490 -15.65 -25.06 1.31
CA TYR A 490 -14.74 -25.69 0.35
C TYR A 490 -13.48 -26.13 1.12
N ARG A 491 -13.50 -27.40 1.57
CA ARG A 491 -12.25 -28.12 1.79
C ARG A 491 -11.61 -28.38 0.43
N GLY A 492 -10.30 -28.18 0.37
CA GLY A 492 -9.45 -28.88 -0.60
C GLY A 492 -8.86 -28.01 -1.70
N ARG A 493 -7.68 -27.44 -1.41
CA ARG A 493 -6.46 -27.61 -2.21
C ARG A 493 -5.33 -26.80 -1.56
N ARG A 494 -4.51 -27.47 -0.76
CA ARG A 494 -3.12 -27.04 -0.55
C ARG A 494 -2.44 -27.13 -1.91
N ARG A 495 -2.17 -26.00 -2.57
CA ARG A 495 -1.20 -25.94 -3.66
C ARG A 495 0.11 -25.44 -3.07
N ILE A 496 1.06 -26.38 -3.04
CA ILE A 496 2.47 -26.20 -2.74
C ILE A 496 3.02 -25.19 -3.75
N ASN A 497 3.43 -24.02 -3.25
CA ASN A 497 4.09 -22.97 -4.04
C ASN A 497 5.61 -23.20 -3.98
N ASN A 498 6.12 -24.21 -4.69
CA ASN A 498 7.56 -24.50 -4.79
C ASN A 498 8.11 -24.34 -6.22
N SER A 499 7.46 -23.54 -7.07
CA SER A 499 7.84 -23.46 -8.49
C SER A 499 9.18 -22.74 -8.73
N PHE A 500 9.57 -21.77 -7.91
CA PHE A 500 10.76 -20.96 -8.20
C PHE A 500 12.09 -21.63 -7.77
N GLU A 501 12.13 -22.24 -6.59
CA GLU A 501 13.34 -22.91 -6.09
C GLU A 501 13.61 -24.25 -6.80
N ASP A 502 12.56 -24.98 -7.17
CA ASP A 502 12.70 -26.25 -7.92
C ASP A 502 13.23 -26.02 -9.33
N ASN A 503 12.85 -24.91 -9.98
CA ASN A 503 13.40 -24.55 -11.29
C ASN A 503 14.88 -24.12 -11.20
N ARG A 504 15.29 -23.48 -10.11
CA ARG A 504 16.70 -23.13 -9.85
C ARG A 504 17.55 -24.37 -9.56
N ARG A 505 17.06 -25.30 -8.74
CA ARG A 505 17.72 -26.59 -8.45
C ARG A 505 17.85 -27.49 -9.68
N LYS A 506 16.81 -27.57 -10.52
CA LYS A 506 16.85 -28.35 -11.78
C LYS A 506 17.83 -27.78 -12.80
N ARG A 507 18.07 -26.46 -12.80
CA ARG A 507 19.09 -25.82 -13.65
C ARG A 507 20.51 -26.10 -13.16
N ALA A 508 20.74 -26.02 -11.85
CA ALA A 508 22.03 -26.33 -11.25
C ALA A 508 22.47 -27.80 -11.48
N LEU A 509 21.52 -28.74 -11.47
CA LEU A 509 21.80 -30.17 -11.72
C LEU A 509 22.10 -30.49 -13.19
N ARG A 510 21.63 -29.69 -14.16
CA ARG A 510 21.99 -29.87 -15.59
C ARG A 510 23.40 -29.36 -15.90
N ILE A 511 23.83 -28.28 -15.23
CA ILE A 511 25.19 -27.73 -15.39
C ILE A 511 26.24 -28.71 -14.86
N LYS A 512 25.92 -29.44 -13.78
CA LYS A 512 26.82 -30.44 -13.17
C LYS A 512 26.90 -31.77 -13.93
N LYS A 513 26.00 -32.03 -14.88
CA LYS A 513 25.98 -33.25 -15.72
C LYS A 513 26.63 -33.06 -17.08
N GLY A 514 26.84 -31.82 -17.53
CA GLY A 514 27.51 -31.50 -18.80
C GLY A 514 29.03 -31.35 -18.70
N THR A 515 29.61 -31.49 -17.52
CA THR A 515 31.05 -31.27 -17.26
C THR A 515 31.86 -32.57 -17.12
N HIS A 516 31.28 -33.74 -17.39
CA HIS A 516 31.94 -35.04 -17.28
C HIS A 516 31.81 -35.91 -18.56
N SER A 517 31.68 -35.31 -19.74
CA SER A 517 31.50 -36.10 -20.98
C SER A 517 32.29 -35.62 -22.19
N GLU A 518 33.29 -34.73 -22.00
CA GLU A 518 34.16 -34.27 -23.09
C GLU A 518 35.64 -34.33 -22.67
N GLU A 519 36.10 -35.49 -22.23
CA GLU A 519 37.54 -35.83 -22.19
C GLU A 519 37.68 -37.31 -22.55
N GLU A 520 37.61 -37.66 -23.85
CA GLU A 520 38.20 -38.91 -24.39
C GLU A 520 38.04 -38.95 -25.93
N SER A 521 39.13 -38.66 -26.65
CA SER A 521 39.54 -39.31 -27.91
C SER A 521 40.64 -38.50 -28.60
N CYS A 522 41.88 -38.75 -28.20
CA CYS A 522 43.03 -38.56 -29.08
C CYS A 522 43.85 -39.85 -28.99
N THR A 523 43.65 -40.75 -29.94
CA THR A 523 44.55 -41.88 -30.17
C THR A 523 44.85 -41.94 -31.65
N THR A 524 46.12 -41.66 -31.94
CA THR A 524 46.84 -41.88 -33.19
C THR A 524 46.86 -43.38 -33.52
N GLU A 525 46.38 -43.76 -34.71
CA GLU A 525 46.64 -45.09 -35.27
C GLU A 525 47.89 -45.03 -36.16
N THR A 526 48.94 -45.68 -35.69
CA THR A 526 50.11 -46.11 -36.47
C THR A 526 50.05 -47.63 -36.57
N ASP A 527 49.73 -48.15 -37.74
CA ASP A 527 49.82 -49.58 -38.04
C ASP A 527 51.19 -49.91 -38.63
N THR A 528 51.99 -50.64 -37.85
CA THR A 528 53.13 -51.46 -38.30
C THR A 528 53.18 -52.76 -37.51
N ASP A 529 53.23 -53.87 -38.26
CA ASP A 529 53.75 -55.23 -37.99
C ASP A 529 52.71 -56.31 -38.34
N GLY A 530 53.02 -57.40 -39.04
CA GLY A 530 54.29 -57.97 -39.46
C GLY A 530 54.11 -59.48 -39.65
N SER A 531 54.54 -60.00 -40.80
CA SER A 531 55.06 -61.36 -41.14
C SER A 531 54.40 -62.65 -40.58
N PRO A 532 54.47 -63.74 -41.37
CA PRO A 532 55.71 -64.53 -41.47
C PRO A 532 56.54 -64.29 -42.74
#